data_AF-A0A1X0NPY3-F1
#
_entry.id   AF-A0A1X0NPY3-F1
#
_cell.length_a   1.000
_cell.length_b   1.000
_cell.length_c   1.000
_cell.angle_alpha   90.00
_cell.angle_beta   90.00
_cell.angle_gamma   90.00
#
_symmetry.space_group_name_H-M   'P 1'
#
loop_
_entity.id
_entity.type
_entity.pdbx_description
1 polymer ?
#
loop_
_entity_poly.entity_id
_entity_poly.type
_entity_poly.pdbx_seq_one_letter_code
_entity_poly.pdbx_strand_id
1 'polypeptide(L)'
;MDPLIPHRRTRIVDLAVMPRNEIIEIAKKQANSIREKSNRITMLEELVEQLTGQPPPESETLQQNSSDSSMGSVQPLPSEPRSELKLQQAMEEERLVYATELSRHEGHIQELQQQLTEKTLELTELQEKVRVWREKVMITSQQDQKTIAELQEQLEKYRVSSGVTGTSLLSGMIPPEVLESAVQEKLSVWKERVKAKMQEDMDRIEQLENELQSLRAPMFTPSTTATQTNISDIKENELKETHMDPQSRSSHIQATEETIEKAVEERVAKWKKRVQETIEEDRRVIRQLQEQLDELRSNSRESNISLEAPSEVVTNIGIAAISQVNELQNQMLASQQQHKVVMQSLREEVERLQEQLAAAQREHEEAAAALEAHQLDAAQSRDETIATLSQEV
;
A
#
# COMPACT_ATOMS: atom_id res chain seq x y z
N MET A 1 41.56 -12.46 33.54
CA MET A 1 40.56 -12.16 34.58
C MET A 1 40.07 -10.73 34.32
N ASP A 2 38.96 -10.40 33.67
CA ASP A 2 37.79 -11.08 33.09
C ASP A 2 37.14 -10.12 32.08
N PRO A 3 36.38 -10.55 31.05
CA PRO A 3 35.42 -9.69 30.38
C PRO A 3 33.97 -10.06 30.75
N LEU A 4 33.44 -9.28 31.69
CA LEU A 4 32.16 -8.57 31.66
C LEU A 4 30.95 -9.23 30.98
N ILE A 5 30.04 -9.68 31.84
CA ILE A 5 28.63 -9.98 31.62
C ILE A 5 27.92 -8.80 30.92
N PRO A 6 27.14 -9.00 29.84
CA PRO A 6 26.42 -7.92 29.17
C PRO A 6 25.27 -7.41 30.05
N HIS A 7 25.30 -6.12 30.36
CA HIS A 7 24.26 -5.42 31.11
C HIS A 7 22.93 -5.41 30.34
N ARG A 8 21.94 -6.14 30.85
CA ARG A 8 20.53 -5.93 30.49
C ARG A 8 20.15 -4.49 30.87
N ARG A 9 19.85 -3.65 29.88
CA ARG A 9 19.27 -2.31 30.09
C ARG A 9 17.85 -2.46 30.65
N THR A 10 17.72 -2.53 31.97
CA THR A 10 16.46 -2.24 32.66
C THR A 10 16.38 -0.71 32.83
N ARG A 11 15.53 -0.05 32.03
CA ARG A 11 15.19 1.36 32.31
C ARG A 11 14.41 1.38 33.63
N ILE A 12 15.03 1.88 34.70
CA ILE A 12 14.34 2.17 35.95
C ILE A 12 13.43 3.37 35.67
N VAL A 13 12.12 3.15 35.68
CA VAL A 13 11.10 4.18 35.47
C VAL A 13 10.69 4.71 36.84
N ASP A 14 10.89 6.01 37.08
CA ASP A 14 10.43 6.65 38.30
C ASP A 14 8.91 6.88 38.21
N LEU A 15 8.15 6.05 38.93
CA LEU A 15 6.69 6.07 38.95
C LEU A 15 6.11 7.28 39.71
N ALA A 16 6.93 8.02 40.48
CA ALA A 16 6.45 9.17 41.25
C ALA A 16 6.19 10.42 40.38
N VAL A 17 6.85 10.51 39.22
CA VAL A 17 6.78 11.67 38.32
C VAL A 17 5.83 11.45 37.13
N MET A 18 5.26 10.25 37.01
CA MET A 18 4.46 9.84 35.88
C MET A 18 2.96 10.08 36.13
N PRO A 19 2.21 10.63 35.15
CA PRO A 19 0.78 10.82 35.32
C PRO A 19 0.06 9.48 35.50
N ARG A 20 -0.95 9.45 36.38
CA ARG A 20 -1.71 8.25 36.77
C ARG A 20 -2.22 7.43 35.57
N ASN A 21 -2.57 8.09 34.47
CA ASN A 21 -3.05 7.43 33.27
C ASN A 21 -1.96 6.60 32.58
N GLU A 22 -0.72 7.11 32.50
CA GLU A 22 0.41 6.38 31.92
C GLU A 22 0.80 5.17 32.79
N ILE A 23 0.75 5.32 34.12
CA ILE A 23 0.99 4.20 35.05
C ILE A 23 -0.04 3.08 34.82
N ILE A 24 -1.32 3.44 34.65
CA ILE A 24 -2.39 2.46 34.37
C ILE A 24 -2.15 1.77 33.01
N GLU A 25 -1.72 2.49 31.99
CA GLU A 25 -1.41 1.89 30.68
C GLU A 25 -0.21 0.95 30.74
N ILE A 26 0.86 1.32 31.46
CA ILE A 26 2.03 0.45 31.65
C ILE A 26 1.62 -0.80 32.42
N ALA A 27 0.83 -0.67 33.48
CA ALA A 27 0.32 -1.81 34.24
C ALA A 27 -0.55 -2.74 33.37
N LYS A 28 -1.42 -2.18 32.51
CA LYS A 28 -2.22 -2.96 31.55
C LYS A 28 -1.33 -3.69 30.54
N LYS A 29 -0.32 -3.01 29.98
CA LYS A 29 0.65 -3.62 29.04
C LYS A 29 1.43 -4.73 29.70
N GLN A 30 1.90 -4.54 30.94
CA GLN A 30 2.59 -5.59 31.70
C GLN A 30 1.67 -6.77 32.01
N ALA A 31 0.43 -6.52 32.45
CA ALA A 31 -0.55 -7.59 32.72
C ALA A 31 -0.87 -8.41 31.47
N ASN A 32 -1.02 -7.76 30.32
CA ASN A 32 -1.23 -8.45 29.04
C ASN A 32 0.01 -9.26 28.63
N SER A 33 1.20 -8.69 28.76
CA SER A 33 2.45 -9.40 28.47
C SER A 33 2.67 -10.61 29.37
N ILE A 34 2.33 -10.51 30.65
CA ILE A 34 2.40 -11.63 31.59
C ILE A 34 1.40 -12.73 31.20
N ARG A 35 0.16 -12.35 30.85
CA ARG A 35 -0.86 -13.31 30.41
C ARG A 35 -0.43 -14.04 29.13
N GLU A 36 0.08 -13.31 28.15
CA GLU A 36 0.57 -13.89 26.89
C GLU A 36 1.75 -14.84 27.14
N LYS A 37 2.72 -14.44 27.98
CA LYS A 37 3.82 -15.31 28.38
C LYS A 37 3.33 -16.55 29.10
N SER A 38 2.35 -16.42 29.99
CA SER A 38 1.76 -17.55 30.72
C SER A 38 1.07 -18.52 29.74
N ASN A 39 0.28 -18.01 28.79
CA ASN A 39 -0.34 -18.83 27.75
C ASN A 39 0.70 -19.54 26.89
N ARG A 40 1.80 -18.86 26.53
CA ARG A 40 2.89 -19.47 25.75
C ARG A 40 3.60 -20.56 26.55
N ILE A 41 3.80 -20.36 27.85
CA ILE A 41 4.35 -21.38 28.75
C ILE A 41 3.39 -22.58 28.78
N THR A 42 2.10 -22.38 29.00
CA THR A 42 1.11 -23.47 29.00
C THR A 42 1.08 -24.25 27.68
N MET A 43 1.14 -23.57 26.53
CA MET A 43 1.21 -24.26 25.23
C MET A 43 2.52 -25.04 25.04
N LEU A 44 3.64 -24.50 25.54
CA LEU A 44 4.92 -25.21 25.49
C LEU A 44 4.93 -26.42 26.44
N GLU A 45 4.34 -26.29 27.62
CA GLU A 45 4.14 -27.38 28.58
C GLU A 45 3.29 -28.50 27.98
N GLU A 46 2.17 -28.15 27.33
CA GLU A 46 1.29 -29.11 26.63
C GLU A 46 2.02 -29.80 25.47
N LEU A 47 2.82 -29.06 24.69
CA LEU A 47 3.60 -29.63 23.58
C LEU A 47 4.70 -30.57 24.10
N VAL A 48 5.37 -30.21 25.19
CA VAL A 48 6.35 -31.08 25.85
C VAL A 48 5.66 -32.34 26.37
N GLU A 49 4.49 -32.22 27.00
CA GLU A 49 3.70 -33.36 27.47
C GLU A 49 3.27 -34.29 26.32
N GLN A 50 2.84 -33.73 25.18
CA GLN A 50 2.50 -34.50 23.98
C GLN A 50 3.71 -35.23 23.36
N LEU A 51 4.90 -34.63 23.40
CA LEU A 51 6.10 -35.22 22.80
C LEU A 51 6.80 -36.24 23.71
N THR A 52 6.69 -36.07 25.04
CA THR A 52 7.44 -36.89 26.01
C THR A 52 6.58 -37.84 26.82
N GLY A 53 5.26 -37.65 26.85
CA GLY A 53 4.32 -38.50 27.60
C GLY A 53 4.46 -38.41 29.13
N GLN A 54 5.28 -37.48 29.64
CA GLN A 54 5.38 -37.15 31.05
C GLN A 54 4.88 -35.72 31.29
N PRO A 55 4.06 -35.48 32.33
CA PRO A 55 3.74 -34.12 32.73
C PRO A 55 5.03 -33.42 33.18
N PRO A 56 5.19 -32.12 32.90
CA PRO A 56 6.38 -31.37 33.28
C PRO A 56 6.57 -31.43 34.81
N PRO A 57 7.83 -31.47 35.30
CA PRO A 57 8.08 -31.45 36.74
C PRO A 57 7.45 -30.18 37.30
N GLU A 58 6.51 -30.35 38.22
CA GLU A 58 5.85 -29.26 38.93
C GLU A 58 6.93 -28.26 39.36
N SER A 59 6.85 -27.03 38.83
CA SER A 59 7.71 -25.96 39.29
C SER A 59 7.34 -25.67 40.73
N GLU A 60 8.04 -26.34 41.64
CA GLU A 60 8.00 -26.13 43.07
C GLU A 60 8.06 -24.63 43.34
N THR A 61 6.91 -24.11 43.75
CA THR A 61 6.81 -22.86 44.47
C THR A 61 7.79 -22.92 45.64
N LEU A 62 8.85 -22.10 45.59
CA LEU A 62 9.52 -21.45 46.72
C LEU A 62 9.19 -22.07 48.09
N GLN A 63 9.91 -23.13 48.50
CA GLN A 63 10.02 -23.49 49.91
C GLN A 63 11.26 -24.35 50.22
N GLN A 64 12.21 -23.74 50.93
CA GLN A 64 12.99 -24.34 52.03
C GLN A 64 13.86 -25.60 51.75
N ASN A 65 15.19 -25.44 51.71
CA ASN A 65 16.09 -25.69 52.86
C ASN A 65 17.57 -25.84 52.47
N SER A 66 18.41 -25.48 53.41
CA SER A 66 19.86 -25.52 53.39
C SER A 66 20.45 -26.94 53.55
N SER A 67 21.69 -27.07 53.06
CA SER A 67 22.81 -27.87 53.60
C SER A 67 23.23 -29.19 52.93
N ASP A 68 24.55 -29.22 52.70
CA ASP A 68 25.54 -30.31 52.74
C ASP A 68 25.87 -31.22 51.54
N SER A 69 27.05 -30.93 50.98
CA SER A 69 28.24 -31.82 50.84
C SER A 69 28.17 -33.09 49.97
N SER A 70 29.07 -33.20 48.98
CA SER A 70 30.08 -34.28 48.93
C SER A 70 31.08 -34.11 47.77
N MET A 71 32.36 -34.37 48.06
CA MET A 71 33.51 -34.32 47.15
C MET A 71 33.70 -35.59 46.31
N GLY A 72 34.39 -35.44 45.17
CA GLY A 72 35.04 -36.49 44.38
C GLY A 72 35.27 -36.00 42.94
N SER A 73 36.40 -35.39 42.56
CA SER A 73 37.77 -35.88 42.34
C SER A 73 38.01 -36.66 41.03
N VAL A 74 38.92 -36.10 40.20
CA VAL A 74 39.69 -36.69 39.05
C VAL A 74 38.87 -36.88 37.75
N GLN A 75 39.20 -36.38 36.54
CA GLN A 75 40.45 -36.11 35.80
C GLN A 75 40.14 -35.21 34.56
N PRO A 76 41.08 -34.41 34.01
CA PRO A 76 40.85 -33.64 32.78
C PRO A 76 41.32 -34.40 31.52
N LEU A 77 40.44 -34.57 30.53
CA LEU A 77 40.80 -34.97 29.16
C LEU A 77 40.55 -33.79 28.18
N PRO A 78 41.50 -33.45 27.29
CA PRO A 78 41.35 -32.31 26.37
C PRO A 78 40.97 -32.80 24.96
N SER A 79 39.68 -32.74 24.60
CA SER A 79 39.26 -33.08 23.22
C SER A 79 38.03 -32.34 22.67
N GLU A 80 37.43 -31.38 23.37
CA GLU A 80 36.17 -30.72 22.93
C GLU A 80 36.22 -29.27 22.39
N PRO A 81 37.36 -28.56 22.22
CA PRO A 81 37.31 -27.15 21.85
C PRO A 81 36.75 -26.93 20.43
N ARG A 82 36.75 -27.95 19.56
CA ARG A 82 36.29 -27.84 18.16
C ARG A 82 34.78 -28.04 18.00
N SER A 83 34.14 -28.80 18.88
CA SER A 83 32.68 -29.01 18.87
C SER A 83 31.96 -27.87 19.58
N GLU A 84 32.54 -27.37 20.67
CA GLU A 84 32.05 -26.19 21.39
C GLU A 84 32.13 -24.93 20.53
N LEU A 85 33.21 -24.76 19.75
CA LEU A 85 33.34 -23.66 18.79
C LEU A 85 32.28 -23.71 17.67
N LYS A 86 31.97 -24.90 17.15
CA LYS A 86 30.92 -25.07 16.12
C LYS A 86 29.53 -24.77 16.66
N LEU A 87 29.23 -25.20 17.88
CA LEU A 87 27.98 -24.88 18.56
C LEU A 87 27.87 -23.37 18.82
N GLN A 88 28.97 -22.74 19.25
CA GLN A 88 29.02 -21.30 19.45
C GLN A 88 28.79 -20.54 18.14
N GLN A 89 29.43 -20.95 17.04
CA GLN A 89 29.24 -20.35 15.73
C GLN A 89 27.78 -20.49 15.25
N ALA A 90 27.16 -21.66 15.40
CA ALA A 90 25.75 -21.87 15.04
C ALA A 90 24.81 -20.96 15.86
N MET A 91 25.06 -20.79 17.16
CA MET A 91 24.28 -19.84 17.98
C MET A 91 24.47 -18.39 17.53
N GLU A 92 25.68 -17.99 17.14
CA GLU A 92 25.96 -16.64 16.63
C GLU A 92 25.28 -16.39 15.28
N GLU A 93 25.27 -17.39 14.39
CA GLU A 93 24.54 -17.38 13.12
C GLU A 93 23.03 -17.26 13.34
N GLU A 94 22.45 -18.06 14.23
CA GLU A 94 21.02 -17.94 14.59
C GLU A 94 20.71 -16.55 15.15
N ARG A 95 21.56 -16.00 16.02
CA ARG A 95 21.38 -14.65 16.56
C ARG A 95 21.44 -13.58 15.48
N LEU A 96 22.28 -13.76 14.46
CA LEU A 96 22.37 -12.83 13.34
C LEU A 96 21.11 -12.90 12.47
N VAL A 97 20.62 -14.11 12.17
CA VAL A 97 19.36 -14.32 11.44
C VAL A 97 18.18 -13.71 12.20
N TYR A 98 18.09 -13.94 13.51
CA TYR A 98 17.05 -13.31 14.34
C TYR A 98 17.15 -11.79 14.34
N ALA A 99 18.35 -11.22 14.36
CA ALA A 99 18.54 -9.77 14.30
C ALA A 99 18.12 -9.19 12.94
N THR A 100 18.40 -9.90 11.83
CA THR A 100 17.97 -9.49 10.49
C THR A 100 16.45 -9.58 10.34
N GLU A 101 15.83 -10.64 10.85
CA GLU A 101 14.38 -10.83 10.81
C GLU A 101 13.67 -9.76 11.66
N LEU A 102 14.21 -9.46 12.85
CA LEU A 102 13.70 -8.40 13.71
C LEU A 102 13.77 -7.03 13.03
N SER A 103 14.90 -6.73 12.37
CA SER A 103 15.08 -5.48 11.62
C SER A 103 14.07 -5.37 10.46
N ARG A 104 13.80 -6.49 9.77
CA ARG A 104 12.77 -6.57 8.74
C ARG A 104 11.39 -6.28 9.32
N HIS A 105 11.02 -6.92 10.44
CA HIS A 105 9.73 -6.68 11.09
C HIS A 105 9.59 -5.24 11.60
N GLU A 106 10.64 -4.66 12.18
CA GLU A 106 10.66 -3.26 12.60
C GLU A 106 10.40 -2.32 11.41
N GLY A 107 11.01 -2.59 10.24
CA GLY A 107 10.73 -1.86 9.00
C GLY A 107 9.25 -1.95 8.58
N HIS A 108 8.65 -3.14 8.60
CA HIS A 108 7.23 -3.32 8.27
C HIS A 108 6.31 -2.59 9.27
N ILE A 109 6.66 -2.59 10.56
CA ILE A 109 5.89 -1.88 11.58
C ILE A 109 5.95 -0.37 11.34
N GLN A 110 7.12 0.17 10.99
CA GLN A 110 7.29 1.59 10.67
C GLN A 110 6.50 1.99 9.42
N GLU A 111 6.55 1.17 8.36
CA GLU A 111 5.78 1.35 7.12
C GLU A 111 4.27 1.40 7.43
N LEU A 112 3.75 0.43 8.20
CA LEU A 112 2.34 0.38 8.58
C LEU A 112 1.93 1.57 9.47
N GLN A 113 2.81 2.01 10.37
CA GLN A 113 2.58 3.21 11.17
C GLN A 113 2.51 4.46 10.29
N GLN A 114 3.42 4.58 9.31
CA GLN A 114 3.40 5.69 8.37
C GLN A 114 2.11 5.71 7.55
N GLN A 115 1.70 4.57 6.99
CA GLN A 115 0.43 4.46 6.26
C GLN A 115 -0.77 4.80 7.13
N LEU A 116 -0.78 4.38 8.40
CA LEU A 116 -1.84 4.73 9.33
C LEU A 116 -1.89 6.25 9.57
N THR A 117 -0.74 6.90 9.75
CA THR A 117 -0.68 8.36 9.94
C THR A 117 -1.14 9.12 8.70
N GLU A 118 -0.73 8.68 7.51
CA GLU A 118 -1.12 9.28 6.24
C GLU A 118 -2.63 9.14 6.02
N LYS A 119 -3.18 7.93 6.22
CA LYS A 119 -4.62 7.69 6.10
C LYS A 119 -5.43 8.45 7.14
N THR A 120 -4.90 8.63 8.34
CA THR A 120 -5.53 9.47 9.37
C THR A 120 -5.58 10.93 8.93
N LEU A 121 -4.49 11.45 8.35
CA LEU A 121 -4.44 12.81 7.83
C LEU A 121 -5.44 13.00 6.68
N GLU A 122 -5.47 12.08 5.71
CA GLU A 122 -6.41 12.09 4.59
C GLU A 122 -7.87 12.08 5.08
N LEU A 123 -8.18 11.26 6.09
CA LEU A 123 -9.52 11.21 6.68
C LEU A 123 -9.88 12.55 7.33
N THR A 124 -8.97 13.18 8.06
CA THR A 124 -9.22 14.51 8.66
C THR A 124 -9.41 15.60 7.61
N GLU A 125 -8.67 15.55 6.51
CA GLU A 125 -8.83 16.48 5.39
C GLU A 125 -10.20 16.30 4.71
N LEU A 126 -10.62 15.06 4.47
CA LEU A 126 -11.94 14.77 3.91
C LEU A 126 -13.07 15.20 4.85
N GLN A 127 -12.92 15.00 6.17
CA GLN A 127 -13.87 15.49 7.15
C GLN A 127 -14.02 17.02 7.12
N GLU A 128 -12.91 17.73 6.97
CA GLU A 128 -12.91 19.19 6.84
C GLU A 128 -13.57 19.65 5.53
N LYS A 129 -13.28 18.99 4.40
CA LYS A 129 -13.96 19.25 3.12
C LYS A 129 -15.47 19.03 3.22
N VAL A 130 -15.91 17.96 3.88
CA VAL A 130 -17.34 17.68 4.12
C VAL A 130 -17.96 18.76 4.99
N ARG A 131 -17.25 19.23 6.04
CA ARG A 131 -17.72 20.32 6.90
C ARG A 131 -17.93 21.62 6.10
N VAL A 132 -16.93 22.03 5.33
CA VAL A 132 -16.99 23.22 4.47
C VAL A 132 -18.12 23.11 3.46
N TRP A 133 -18.30 21.94 2.85
CA TRP A 133 -19.38 21.72 1.89
C TRP A 133 -20.76 21.82 2.55
N ARG A 134 -20.96 21.21 3.72
CA ARG A 134 -22.20 21.34 4.49
C ARG A 134 -22.51 22.80 4.83
N GLU A 135 -21.50 23.57 5.25
CA GLU A 135 -21.65 25.00 5.53
C GLU A 135 -22.06 25.77 4.28
N LYS A 136 -21.39 25.55 3.14
CA LYS A 136 -21.76 26.16 1.86
C LYS A 136 -23.19 25.84 1.46
N VAL A 137 -23.58 24.56 1.55
CA VAL A 137 -24.94 24.10 1.24
C VAL A 137 -25.97 24.75 2.16
N MET A 138 -25.67 24.89 3.45
CA MET A 138 -26.55 25.56 4.40
C MET A 138 -26.73 27.05 4.05
N ILE A 139 -25.65 27.76 3.72
CA ILE A 139 -25.68 29.17 3.34
C ILE A 139 -26.47 29.35 2.03
N THR A 140 -26.21 28.54 1.00
CA THR A 140 -26.94 28.61 -0.26
C THR A 140 -28.41 28.28 -0.07
N SER A 141 -28.74 27.24 0.72
CA SER A 141 -30.12 26.90 1.04
C SER A 141 -30.86 28.02 1.76
N GLN A 142 -30.21 28.71 2.72
CA GLN A 142 -30.80 29.88 3.38
C GLN A 142 -31.01 31.04 2.41
N GLN A 143 -30.06 31.28 1.51
CA GLN A 143 -30.16 32.32 0.48
C GLN A 143 -31.31 32.03 -0.49
N ASP A 144 -31.42 30.79 -0.94
CA ASP A 144 -32.49 30.33 -1.82
C ASP A 144 -33.84 30.45 -1.13
N GLN A 145 -33.94 30.05 0.15
CA GLN A 145 -35.17 30.17 0.92
C GLN A 145 -35.65 31.63 1.05
N LYS A 146 -34.71 32.58 1.25
CA LYS A 146 -35.03 34.01 1.26
C LYS A 146 -35.51 34.49 -0.11
N THR A 147 -34.80 34.11 -1.17
CA THR A 147 -35.17 34.48 -2.55
C THR A 147 -36.55 33.95 -2.92
N ILE A 148 -36.85 32.69 -2.55
CA ILE A 148 -38.16 32.09 -2.75
C ILE A 148 -39.23 32.86 -1.95
N ALA A 149 -38.98 33.21 -0.70
CA ALA A 149 -39.92 34.00 0.10
C ALA A 149 -40.18 35.39 -0.50
N GLU A 150 -39.15 36.07 -0.99
CA GLU A 150 -39.28 37.36 -1.69
C GLU A 150 -40.11 37.23 -2.98
N LEU A 151 -39.84 36.20 -3.79
CA LEU A 151 -40.61 35.93 -5.00
C LEU A 151 -42.08 35.58 -4.69
N GLN A 152 -42.33 34.82 -3.63
CA GLN A 152 -43.69 34.51 -3.16
C GLN A 152 -44.41 35.78 -2.70
N GLU A 153 -43.74 36.68 -1.98
CA GLU A 153 -44.30 37.97 -1.57
C GLU A 153 -44.61 38.87 -2.77
N GLN A 154 -43.73 38.92 -3.77
CA GLN A 154 -43.97 39.64 -5.01
C GLN A 154 -45.18 39.09 -5.76
N LEU A 155 -45.28 37.77 -5.90
CA LEU A 155 -46.44 37.13 -6.54
C LEU A 155 -47.74 37.46 -5.81
N GLU A 156 -47.75 37.43 -4.48
CA GLU A 156 -48.95 37.80 -3.69
C GLU A 156 -49.30 39.29 -3.88
N LYS A 157 -48.29 40.18 -3.91
CA LYS A 157 -48.49 41.62 -4.23
C LYS A 157 -49.06 41.81 -5.64
N TYR A 158 -48.60 41.07 -6.64
CA TYR A 158 -49.16 41.11 -7.99
C TYR A 158 -50.59 40.57 -8.03
N ARG A 159 -50.89 39.51 -7.26
CA ARG A 159 -52.23 38.94 -7.15
C ARG A 159 -53.22 39.91 -6.51
N VAL A 160 -52.83 40.54 -5.41
CA VAL A 160 -53.64 41.54 -4.70
C VAL A 160 -53.81 42.82 -5.52
N SER A 161 -52.76 43.31 -6.19
CA SER A 161 -52.85 44.51 -7.05
C SER A 161 -53.67 44.27 -8.32
N SER A 162 -53.59 43.08 -8.92
CA SER A 162 -54.43 42.67 -10.06
C SER A 162 -55.91 42.48 -9.66
N GLY A 163 -56.19 42.11 -8.40
CA GLY A 163 -57.55 42.01 -7.87
C GLY A 163 -58.27 43.35 -7.62
N VAL A 164 -57.56 44.49 -7.61
CA VAL A 164 -58.13 45.81 -7.29
C VAL A 164 -58.41 46.67 -8.54
N THR A 165 -57.89 46.30 -9.71
CA THR A 165 -58.13 47.02 -10.98
C THR A 165 -58.88 46.18 -12.01
N GLY A 166 -60.06 45.70 -11.64
CA GLY A 166 -60.99 45.03 -12.55
C GLY A 166 -61.92 46.00 -13.29
N THR A 167 -61.40 46.92 -14.11
CA THR A 167 -62.08 47.51 -15.29
C THR A 167 -61.20 48.57 -15.97
N SER A 168 -60.36 48.18 -16.93
CA SER A 168 -60.20 48.91 -18.20
C SER A 168 -59.27 48.19 -19.20
N LEU A 169 -59.91 47.61 -20.21
CA LEU A 169 -59.52 47.45 -21.62
C LEU A 169 -58.02 47.48 -22.05
N LEU A 170 -57.65 46.35 -22.67
CA LEU A 170 -56.82 46.16 -23.88
C LEU A 170 -55.28 46.29 -23.76
N SER A 171 -54.60 45.13 -23.86
CA SER A 171 -53.75 44.75 -25.00
C SER A 171 -52.57 43.87 -24.53
N GLY A 172 -52.58 42.59 -24.93
CA GLY A 172 -51.36 41.77 -24.99
C GLY A 172 -50.92 40.97 -23.76
N MET A 173 -51.68 40.91 -22.66
CA MET A 173 -51.27 40.12 -21.49
C MET A 173 -51.97 38.75 -21.46
N ILE A 174 -51.14 37.71 -21.52
CA ILE A 174 -51.50 36.28 -21.37
C ILE A 174 -52.32 36.13 -20.08
N PRO A 175 -53.47 35.40 -20.09
CA PRO A 175 -54.31 35.25 -18.91
C PRO A 175 -53.51 34.69 -17.72
N PRO A 176 -53.68 35.22 -16.50
CA PRO A 176 -52.91 34.81 -15.33
C PRO A 176 -53.03 33.30 -15.04
N GLU A 177 -54.16 32.67 -15.37
CA GLU A 177 -54.36 31.22 -15.25
C GLU A 177 -53.48 30.40 -16.20
N VAL A 178 -53.13 30.94 -17.38
CA VAL A 178 -52.20 30.30 -18.32
C VAL A 178 -50.76 30.39 -17.80
N LEU A 179 -50.41 31.52 -17.17
CA LEU A 179 -49.11 31.70 -16.52
C LEU A 179 -48.95 30.83 -15.27
N GLU A 180 -49.99 30.74 -14.43
CA GLU A 180 -50.00 29.88 -13.24
C GLU A 180 -49.94 28.40 -13.62
N SER A 181 -50.67 27.99 -14.66
CA SER A 181 -50.59 26.63 -15.21
C SER A 181 -49.20 26.32 -15.79
N ALA A 182 -48.61 27.26 -16.54
CA ALA A 182 -47.27 27.09 -17.09
C ALA A 182 -46.19 27.03 -15.99
N VAL A 183 -46.31 27.82 -14.93
CA VAL A 183 -45.40 27.77 -13.78
C VAL A 183 -45.57 26.44 -13.03
N GLN A 184 -46.80 25.98 -12.79
CA GLN A 184 -47.06 24.68 -12.17
C GLN A 184 -46.54 23.51 -12.99
N GLU A 185 -46.67 23.58 -14.32
CA GLU A 185 -46.12 22.59 -15.24
C GLU A 185 -44.58 22.58 -15.17
N LYS A 186 -43.94 23.75 -15.22
CA LYS A 186 -42.48 23.86 -15.07
C LYS A 186 -42.00 23.37 -13.71
N LEU A 187 -42.74 23.64 -12.64
CA LEU A 187 -42.45 23.16 -11.30
C LEU A 187 -42.60 21.64 -11.19
N SER A 188 -43.58 21.07 -11.89
CA SER A 188 -43.79 19.61 -11.96
C SER A 188 -42.68 18.93 -12.76
N VAL A 189 -42.30 19.51 -13.90
CA VAL A 189 -41.17 19.04 -14.71
C VAL A 189 -39.85 19.14 -13.94
N TRP A 190 -39.66 20.21 -13.17
CA TRP A 190 -38.48 20.37 -12.33
C TRP A 190 -38.46 19.36 -11.18
N LYS A 191 -39.58 19.14 -10.50
CA LYS A 191 -39.72 18.10 -9.46
C LYS A 191 -39.41 16.71 -10.01
N GLU A 192 -39.96 16.36 -11.17
CA GLU A 192 -39.68 15.08 -11.82
C GLU A 192 -38.21 14.97 -12.23
N ARG A 193 -37.60 16.04 -12.77
CA ARG A 193 -36.17 16.04 -13.11
C ARG A 193 -35.27 15.89 -11.89
N VAL A 194 -35.59 16.56 -10.78
CA VAL A 194 -34.84 16.43 -9.52
C VAL A 194 -35.00 15.01 -8.96
N LYS A 195 -36.21 14.45 -9.00
CA LYS A 195 -36.47 13.08 -8.57
C LYS A 195 -35.74 12.05 -9.43
N ALA A 196 -35.75 12.22 -10.75
CA ALA A 196 -35.02 11.36 -11.68
C ALA A 196 -33.51 11.43 -11.45
N LYS A 197 -32.96 12.65 -11.27
CA LYS A 197 -31.54 12.83 -10.97
C LYS A 197 -31.16 12.24 -9.60
N MET A 198 -32.00 12.43 -8.59
CA MET A 198 -31.78 11.84 -7.27
C MET A 198 -31.81 10.31 -7.33
N GLN A 199 -32.69 9.72 -8.16
CA GLN A 199 -32.73 8.28 -8.38
C GLN A 199 -31.46 7.80 -9.09
N GLU A 200 -31.02 8.50 -10.15
CA GLU A 200 -29.77 8.19 -10.85
C GLU A 200 -28.55 8.26 -9.91
N ASP A 201 -28.47 9.30 -9.07
CA ASP A 201 -27.41 9.43 -8.06
C ASP A 201 -27.49 8.30 -7.02
N MET A 202 -28.69 7.86 -6.63
CA MET A 202 -28.90 6.77 -5.69
C MET A 202 -28.46 5.43 -6.30
N ASP A 203 -28.84 5.15 -7.55
CA ASP A 203 -28.42 3.95 -8.29
C ASP A 203 -26.89 3.96 -8.51
N ARG A 204 -26.31 5.14 -8.74
CA ARG A 204 -24.86 5.30 -8.88
C ARG A 204 -24.12 5.05 -7.57
N ILE A 205 -24.68 5.49 -6.44
CA ILE A 205 -24.12 5.19 -5.11
C ILE A 205 -24.19 3.68 -4.84
N GLU A 206 -25.32 3.04 -5.12
CA GLU A 206 -25.47 1.58 -4.96
C GLU A 206 -24.47 0.81 -5.84
N GLN A 207 -24.24 1.26 -7.08
CA GLN A 207 -23.22 0.70 -7.94
C GLN A 207 -21.81 0.85 -7.34
N LEU A 208 -21.47 2.03 -6.85
CA LEU A 208 -20.16 2.29 -6.22
C LEU A 208 -19.99 1.49 -4.91
N GLU A 209 -21.06 1.31 -4.13
CA GLU A 209 -21.06 0.46 -2.93
C GLU A 209 -20.83 -1.01 -3.31
N ASN A 210 -21.47 -1.50 -4.36
CA ASN A 210 -21.24 -2.85 -4.90
C ASN A 210 -19.82 -3.05 -5.45
N GLU A 211 -19.25 -2.04 -6.12
CA GLU A 211 -17.86 -2.04 -6.57
C GLU A 211 -16.88 -2.06 -5.40
N LEU A 212 -17.11 -1.22 -4.37
CA LEU A 212 -16.32 -1.22 -3.14
C LEU A 212 -16.44 -2.55 -2.39
N GLN A 213 -17.62 -3.17 -2.38
CA GLN A 213 -17.84 -4.45 -1.74
C GLN A 213 -17.19 -5.60 -2.50
N SER A 214 -17.16 -5.52 -3.84
CA SER A 214 -16.41 -6.44 -4.71
C SER A 214 -14.90 -6.29 -4.55
N LEU A 215 -14.40 -5.06 -4.36
CA LEU A 215 -12.99 -4.78 -4.06
C LEU A 215 -12.60 -5.17 -2.63
N ARG A 216 -13.57 -5.22 -1.71
CA ARG A 216 -13.39 -5.70 -0.34
C ARG A 216 -13.48 -7.23 -0.22
N ALA A 217 -14.22 -7.90 -1.11
CA ALA A 217 -14.39 -9.34 -1.14
C ALA A 217 -13.09 -10.17 -1.27
N PRO A 218 -12.00 -9.74 -1.95
CA PRO A 218 -10.76 -10.51 -1.98
C PRO A 218 -9.91 -10.39 -0.71
N MET A 219 -10.26 -9.57 0.29
CA MET A 219 -9.49 -9.48 1.54
C MET A 219 -9.98 -10.44 2.65
N PHE A 220 -11.09 -11.14 2.48
CA PHE A 220 -11.59 -12.10 3.47
C PHE A 220 -12.31 -13.30 2.82
N THR A 221 -11.56 -14.20 2.19
CA THR A 221 -11.90 -15.63 2.21
C THR A 221 -10.62 -16.48 2.27
N PRO A 222 -10.53 -17.49 3.17
CA PRO A 222 -9.49 -18.50 3.09
C PRO A 222 -9.73 -19.35 1.84
N SER A 223 -8.82 -19.26 0.87
CA SER A 223 -8.87 -20.06 -0.36
C SER A 223 -8.75 -21.54 -0.01
N THR A 224 -9.87 -22.26 -0.08
CA THR A 224 -9.95 -23.72 -0.09
C THR A 224 -10.57 -24.12 -1.42
N THR A 225 -9.80 -24.91 -2.18
CA THR A 225 -10.17 -25.75 -3.34
C THR A 225 -10.66 -25.05 -4.60
N ALA A 226 -9.84 -25.01 -5.66
CA ALA A 226 -9.71 -26.12 -6.61
C ALA A 226 -9.00 -25.66 -7.89
N THR A 227 -7.72 -26.00 -8.02
CA THR A 227 -7.16 -26.41 -9.31
C THR A 227 -6.32 -27.66 -9.04
N GLN A 228 -7.06 -28.76 -8.95
CA GLN A 228 -6.52 -30.11 -8.95
C GLN A 228 -6.16 -30.43 -10.40
N THR A 229 -4.98 -29.99 -10.82
CA THR A 229 -4.29 -30.52 -12.00
C THR A 229 -2.79 -30.32 -11.80
N ASN A 230 -2.07 -31.44 -11.66
CA ASN A 230 -0.62 -31.60 -11.82
C ASN A 230 0.31 -30.97 -10.77
N ILE A 231 0.19 -31.40 -9.51
CA ILE A 231 1.28 -31.29 -8.51
C ILE A 231 2.19 -32.54 -8.53
N SER A 232 1.81 -33.60 -9.25
CA SER A 232 2.66 -34.78 -9.44
C SER A 232 3.88 -34.54 -10.33
N ASP A 233 3.86 -33.51 -11.19
CA ASP A 233 4.94 -33.23 -12.16
C ASP A 233 5.98 -32.21 -11.66
N ILE A 234 5.72 -31.51 -10.54
CA ILE A 234 6.66 -30.50 -9.99
C ILE A 234 7.73 -31.17 -9.13
N LYS A 235 7.39 -32.28 -8.44
CA LYS A 235 8.38 -33.05 -7.67
C LYS A 235 9.39 -33.81 -8.53
N GLU A 236 9.14 -33.96 -9.83
CA GLU A 236 10.10 -34.55 -10.78
C GLU A 236 11.00 -33.50 -11.48
N ASN A 237 10.68 -32.21 -11.35
CA ASN A 237 11.50 -31.12 -11.90
C ASN A 237 12.43 -30.49 -10.85
N GLU A 238 12.07 -30.47 -9.56
CA GLU A 238 13.00 -30.04 -8.49
C GLU A 238 14.18 -31.00 -8.29
N LEU A 239 14.05 -32.28 -8.68
CA LEU A 239 15.16 -33.24 -8.69
C LEU A 239 16.03 -33.20 -9.96
N LYS A 240 15.67 -32.39 -10.97
CA LYS A 240 16.48 -32.18 -12.18
C LYS A 240 17.24 -30.85 -12.18
N GLU A 241 16.93 -29.95 -11.26
CA GLU A 241 17.62 -28.66 -11.11
C GLU A 241 18.96 -28.72 -10.36
N THR A 242 19.37 -29.91 -9.93
CA THR A 242 20.72 -30.14 -9.40
C THR A 242 21.74 -30.45 -10.50
N HIS A 243 21.33 -30.47 -11.77
CA HIS A 243 22.24 -30.74 -12.90
C HIS A 243 21.90 -29.92 -14.15
N MET A 244 21.89 -28.58 -14.00
CA MET A 244 21.91 -27.67 -15.14
C MET A 244 23.12 -26.75 -15.02
N ASP A 245 23.91 -26.69 -16.10
CA ASP A 245 25.12 -25.87 -16.19
C ASP A 245 24.81 -24.39 -15.88
N PRO A 246 25.71 -23.65 -15.21
CA PRO A 246 25.52 -22.23 -14.88
C PRO A 246 25.18 -21.37 -16.11
N GLN A 247 25.68 -21.77 -17.28
CA GLN A 247 25.48 -21.10 -18.56
C GLN A 247 24.04 -21.23 -19.09
N SER A 248 23.36 -22.35 -18.82
CA SER A 248 21.96 -22.57 -19.23
C SER A 248 20.98 -21.80 -18.35
N ARG A 249 21.29 -21.60 -17.06
CA ARG A 249 20.49 -20.75 -16.16
C ARG A 249 20.58 -19.27 -16.53
N SER A 250 21.77 -18.77 -16.86
CA SER A 250 21.97 -17.40 -17.35
C SER A 250 21.21 -17.14 -18.65
N SER A 251 21.20 -18.11 -19.57
CA SER A 251 20.46 -18.00 -20.84
C SER A 251 18.94 -18.00 -20.63
N HIS A 252 18.43 -18.72 -19.63
CA HIS A 252 16.99 -18.75 -19.34
C HIS A 252 16.51 -17.44 -18.70
N ILE A 253 17.30 -16.85 -17.79
CA ILE A 253 16.99 -15.56 -17.17
C ILE A 253 17.00 -14.43 -18.21
N GLN A 254 18.01 -14.39 -19.09
CA GLN A 254 18.05 -13.43 -20.20
C GLN A 254 16.85 -13.57 -21.15
N ALA A 255 16.44 -14.79 -21.49
CA ALA A 255 15.27 -15.01 -22.32
C ALA A 255 13.97 -14.53 -21.66
N THR A 256 13.85 -14.64 -20.32
CA THR A 256 12.70 -14.10 -19.59
C THR A 256 12.72 -12.57 -19.51
N GLU A 257 13.89 -11.95 -19.35
CA GLU A 257 14.05 -10.49 -19.37
C GLU A 257 13.68 -9.89 -20.74
N GLU A 258 14.18 -10.48 -21.83
CA GLU A 258 13.84 -10.05 -23.20
C GLU A 258 12.33 -10.19 -23.49
N THR A 259 11.69 -11.24 -22.95
CA THR A 259 10.24 -11.45 -23.10
C THR A 259 9.45 -10.37 -22.35
N ILE A 260 9.89 -10.00 -21.14
CA ILE A 260 9.26 -8.95 -20.34
C ILE A 260 9.48 -7.58 -20.99
N GLU A 261 10.69 -7.28 -21.45
CA GLU A 261 11.02 -6.01 -22.11
C GLU A 261 10.16 -5.82 -23.37
N LYS A 262 10.05 -6.85 -24.22
CA LYS A 262 9.20 -6.84 -25.41
C LYS A 262 7.71 -6.66 -25.07
N ALA A 263 7.23 -7.27 -23.99
CA ALA A 263 5.85 -7.10 -23.53
C ALA A 263 5.57 -5.68 -23.00
N VAL A 264 6.53 -5.06 -22.32
CA VAL A 264 6.46 -3.67 -21.87
C VAL A 264 6.45 -2.72 -23.07
N GLU A 265 7.34 -2.91 -24.03
CA GLU A 265 7.38 -2.12 -25.27
C GLU A 265 6.05 -2.20 -26.03
N GLU A 266 5.47 -3.40 -26.17
CA GLU A 266 4.18 -3.57 -26.84
C GLU A 266 3.04 -2.84 -26.09
N ARG A 267 3.04 -2.88 -24.76
CA ARG A 267 2.07 -2.14 -23.94
C ARG A 267 2.22 -0.62 -24.08
N VAL A 268 3.46 -0.12 -24.09
CA VAL A 268 3.77 1.30 -24.30
C VAL A 268 3.34 1.73 -25.71
N ALA A 269 3.60 0.92 -26.74
CA ALA A 269 3.16 1.19 -28.11
C ALA A 269 1.63 1.22 -28.22
N LYS A 270 0.93 0.26 -27.60
CA LYS A 270 -0.55 0.25 -27.53
C LYS A 270 -1.10 1.47 -26.79
N TRP A 271 -0.46 1.89 -25.70
CA TRP A 271 -0.86 3.09 -24.97
C TRP A 271 -0.65 4.36 -25.80
N LYS A 272 0.51 4.51 -26.43
CA LYS A 272 0.83 5.63 -27.32
C LYS A 272 -0.17 5.75 -28.47
N LYS A 273 -0.55 4.62 -29.07
CA LYS A 273 -1.58 4.58 -30.13
C LYS A 273 -2.94 5.08 -29.62
N ARG A 274 -3.41 4.59 -28.46
CA ARG A 274 -4.68 5.03 -27.87
C ARG A 274 -4.69 6.52 -27.55
N VAL A 275 -3.61 7.04 -26.95
CA VAL A 275 -3.48 8.48 -26.66
C VAL A 275 -3.55 9.30 -27.95
N GLN A 276 -2.88 8.85 -29.01
CA GLN A 276 -2.90 9.55 -30.28
C GLN A 276 -4.28 9.54 -30.95
N GLU A 277 -4.99 8.41 -30.90
CA GLU A 277 -6.39 8.31 -31.35
C GLU A 277 -7.29 9.29 -30.58
N THR A 278 -7.13 9.41 -29.25
CA THR A 278 -7.87 10.39 -28.44
C THR A 278 -7.55 11.83 -28.83
N ILE A 279 -6.27 12.17 -29.04
CA ILE A 279 -5.88 13.52 -29.46
C ILE A 279 -6.48 13.87 -30.83
N GLU A 280 -6.55 12.91 -31.76
CA GLU A 280 -7.15 13.11 -33.08
C GLU A 280 -8.67 13.29 -32.99
N GLU A 281 -9.33 12.50 -32.13
CA GLU A 281 -10.75 12.63 -31.82
C GLU A 281 -11.06 14.03 -31.26
N ASP A 282 -10.32 14.46 -30.23
CA ASP A 282 -10.45 15.76 -29.60
C ASP A 282 -10.23 16.91 -30.59
N ARG A 283 -9.20 16.82 -31.45
CA ARG A 283 -8.97 17.80 -32.52
C ARG A 283 -10.14 17.89 -33.49
N ARG A 284 -10.79 16.78 -33.79
CA ARG A 284 -11.98 16.77 -34.65
C ARG A 284 -13.19 17.40 -33.95
N VAL A 285 -13.41 17.11 -32.67
CA VAL A 285 -14.48 17.74 -31.87
C VAL A 285 -14.24 19.25 -31.76
N ILE A 286 -13.01 19.69 -31.48
CA ILE A 286 -12.65 21.11 -31.40
C ILE A 286 -12.96 21.81 -32.73
N ARG A 287 -12.61 21.20 -33.87
CA ARG A 287 -12.94 21.76 -35.19
C ARG A 287 -14.45 21.87 -35.42
N GLN A 288 -15.23 20.85 -35.06
CA GLN A 288 -16.69 20.91 -35.17
C GLN A 288 -17.27 22.03 -34.29
N LEU A 289 -16.80 22.18 -33.05
CA LEU A 289 -17.24 23.25 -32.16
C LEU A 289 -16.85 24.63 -32.68
N GLN A 290 -15.66 24.77 -33.29
CA GLN A 290 -15.24 26.00 -33.95
C GLN A 290 -16.14 26.36 -35.14
N GLU A 291 -16.48 25.37 -35.97
CA GLU A 291 -17.36 25.56 -37.12
C GLU A 291 -18.79 25.95 -36.68
N GLN A 292 -19.33 25.31 -35.64
CA GLN A 292 -20.60 25.69 -35.03
C GLN A 292 -20.57 27.11 -34.44
N LEU A 293 -19.46 27.50 -33.80
CA LEU A 293 -19.27 28.86 -33.30
C LEU A 293 -19.22 29.89 -34.42
N ASP A 294 -18.55 29.58 -35.54
CA ASP A 294 -18.45 30.47 -36.69
C ASP A 294 -19.78 30.56 -37.46
N GLU A 295 -20.56 29.48 -37.54
CA GLU A 295 -21.91 29.47 -38.08
C GLU A 295 -22.86 30.31 -37.21
N LEU A 296 -22.81 30.14 -35.89
CA LEU A 296 -23.57 30.97 -34.94
C LEU A 296 -23.17 32.45 -35.02
N ARG A 297 -21.88 32.75 -35.19
CA ARG A 297 -21.38 34.12 -35.40
C ARG A 297 -21.85 34.72 -36.72
N SER A 298 -21.87 33.93 -37.79
CA SER A 298 -22.36 34.36 -39.10
C SER A 298 -23.87 34.67 -39.04
N ASN A 299 -24.66 33.77 -38.42
CA ASN A 299 -26.09 33.96 -38.21
C ASN A 299 -26.40 35.13 -37.24
N SER A 300 -25.56 35.37 -36.23
CA SER A 300 -25.66 36.50 -35.29
C SER A 300 -25.35 37.84 -35.96
N ARG A 301 -24.35 37.89 -36.87
CA ARG A 301 -24.06 39.08 -37.71
C ARG A 301 -25.20 39.42 -38.65
N GLU A 302 -25.89 38.43 -39.19
CA GLU A 302 -27.10 38.63 -40.01
C GLU A 302 -28.31 39.12 -39.19
N SER A 303 -28.31 38.86 -37.88
CA SER A 303 -29.42 39.17 -36.98
C SER A 303 -29.28 40.46 -36.17
N ASN A 304 -28.17 41.22 -36.26
CA ASN A 304 -27.87 42.42 -35.45
C ASN A 304 -27.97 42.21 -33.91
N ILE A 305 -27.92 40.97 -33.42
CA ILE A 305 -27.91 40.67 -31.98
C ILE A 305 -26.49 40.24 -31.63
N SER A 306 -25.75 41.10 -30.93
CA SER A 306 -24.39 40.82 -30.46
C SER A 306 -24.42 39.70 -29.41
N LEU A 307 -24.05 38.50 -29.83
CA LEU A 307 -23.83 37.31 -28.98
C LEU A 307 -22.35 37.15 -28.62
N GLU A 308 -21.54 38.18 -28.83
CA GLU A 308 -20.10 38.13 -28.56
C GLU A 308 -19.88 38.07 -27.04
N ALA A 309 -19.52 36.89 -26.54
CA ALA A 309 -18.90 36.78 -25.23
C ALA A 309 -17.74 37.78 -25.19
N PRO A 310 -17.56 38.57 -24.11
CA PRO A 310 -16.54 39.61 -24.07
C PRO A 310 -15.20 39.02 -24.50
N SER A 311 -14.56 39.62 -25.51
CA SER A 311 -13.26 39.19 -26.07
C SER A 311 -12.24 38.86 -24.97
N GLU A 312 -12.31 39.61 -23.87
CA GLU A 312 -11.54 39.45 -22.64
C GLU A 312 -11.74 38.09 -21.94
N VAL A 313 -12.96 37.54 -21.91
CA VAL A 313 -13.24 36.22 -21.31
C VAL A 313 -12.65 35.10 -22.17
N VAL A 314 -12.75 35.19 -23.50
CA VAL A 314 -12.18 34.19 -24.41
C VAL A 314 -10.66 34.22 -24.38
N THR A 315 -10.04 35.40 -24.33
CA THR A 315 -8.59 35.54 -24.18
C THR A 315 -8.11 35.05 -22.81
N ASN A 316 -8.82 35.35 -21.72
CA ASN A 316 -8.47 34.85 -20.38
C ASN A 316 -8.58 33.33 -20.28
N ILE A 317 -9.60 32.72 -20.88
CA ILE A 317 -9.73 31.25 -20.96
C ILE A 317 -8.58 30.66 -21.79
N GLY A 318 -8.22 31.28 -22.93
CA GLY A 318 -7.09 30.85 -23.75
C GLY A 318 -5.76 30.91 -23.00
N ILE A 319 -5.50 32.00 -22.27
CA ILE A 319 -4.30 32.16 -21.44
C ILE A 319 -4.27 31.12 -20.31
N ALA A 320 -5.39 30.90 -19.62
CA ALA A 320 -5.50 29.90 -18.56
C ALA A 320 -5.26 28.48 -19.09
N ALA A 321 -5.82 28.13 -20.24
CA ALA A 321 -5.62 26.83 -20.87
C ALA A 321 -4.15 26.62 -21.29
N ILE A 322 -3.51 27.63 -21.89
CA ILE A 322 -2.07 27.56 -22.25
C ILE A 322 -1.20 27.41 -21.00
N SER A 323 -1.51 28.15 -19.93
CA SER A 323 -0.80 28.04 -18.65
C SER A 323 -0.93 26.64 -18.06
N GLN A 324 -2.13 26.06 -18.08
CA GLN A 324 -2.37 24.72 -17.55
C GLN A 324 -1.69 23.63 -18.37
N VAL A 325 -1.67 23.75 -19.71
CA VAL A 325 -0.92 22.85 -20.58
C VAL A 325 0.58 22.92 -20.30
N ASN A 326 1.13 24.14 -20.15
CA ASN A 326 2.54 24.32 -19.80
C ASN A 326 2.87 23.71 -18.43
N GLU A 327 1.99 23.86 -17.45
CA GLU A 327 2.18 23.29 -16.12
C GLU A 327 2.14 21.76 -16.15
N LEU A 328 1.18 21.16 -16.85
CA LEU A 328 1.13 19.70 -17.04
C LEU A 328 2.37 19.18 -17.80
N GLN A 329 2.84 19.92 -18.80
CA GLN A 329 4.06 19.57 -19.52
C GLN A 329 5.30 19.60 -18.62
N ASN A 330 5.41 20.60 -17.74
CA ASN A 330 6.49 20.68 -16.77
C ASN A 330 6.41 19.55 -15.73
N GLN A 331 5.21 19.21 -15.25
CA GLN A 331 5.00 18.08 -14.34
C GLN A 331 5.37 16.74 -14.99
N MET A 332 4.95 16.52 -16.24
CA MET A 332 5.31 15.32 -17.01
C MET A 332 6.82 15.21 -17.17
N LEU A 333 7.52 16.31 -17.48
CA LEU A 333 8.96 16.32 -17.67
C LEU A 333 9.71 16.09 -16.34
N ALA A 334 9.23 16.66 -15.24
CA ALA A 334 9.75 16.39 -13.90
C ALA A 334 9.57 14.92 -13.49
N SER A 335 8.39 14.35 -13.71
CA SER A 335 8.10 12.94 -13.46
C SER A 335 9.01 12.02 -14.29
N GLN A 336 9.20 12.32 -15.58
CA GLN A 336 10.11 11.56 -16.44
C GLN A 336 11.56 11.61 -15.93
N GLN A 337 12.02 12.79 -15.49
CA GLN A 337 13.35 12.96 -14.92
C GLN A 337 13.51 12.13 -13.63
N GLN A 338 12.50 12.14 -12.77
CA GLN A 338 12.48 11.36 -11.52
C GLN A 338 12.53 9.86 -11.81
N HIS A 339 11.74 9.37 -12.77
CA HIS A 339 11.79 7.97 -13.19
C HIS A 339 13.16 7.58 -13.72
N LYS A 340 13.82 8.47 -14.49
CA LYS A 340 15.17 8.24 -14.98
C LYS A 340 16.19 8.11 -13.84
N VAL A 341 16.10 8.96 -12.83
CA VAL A 341 16.97 8.90 -11.64
C VAL A 341 16.74 7.61 -10.85
N VAL A 342 15.48 7.23 -10.62
CA VAL A 342 15.14 5.96 -9.94
C VAL A 342 15.68 4.75 -10.71
N MET A 343 15.51 4.74 -12.04
CA MET A 343 16.04 3.65 -12.88
C MET A 343 17.57 3.58 -12.86
N GLN A 344 18.26 4.71 -12.77
CA GLN A 344 19.72 4.74 -12.62
C GLN A 344 20.15 4.20 -11.26
N SER A 345 19.54 4.66 -10.18
CA SER A 345 19.83 4.16 -8.83
C SER A 345 19.56 2.66 -8.70
N LEU A 346 18.48 2.15 -9.31
CA LEU A 346 18.20 0.72 -9.31
C LEU A 346 19.25 -0.07 -10.08
N ARG A 347 19.76 0.45 -11.20
CA ARG A 347 20.85 -0.19 -11.96
C ARG A 347 22.13 -0.26 -11.14
N GLU A 348 22.50 0.83 -10.48
CA GLU A 348 23.68 0.88 -9.61
C GLU A 348 23.55 -0.12 -8.46
N GLU A 349 22.37 -0.24 -7.85
CA GLU A 349 22.14 -1.20 -6.77
C GLU A 349 22.17 -2.66 -7.26
N VAL A 350 21.62 -2.94 -8.45
CA VAL A 350 21.71 -4.27 -9.07
C VAL A 350 23.17 -4.63 -9.35
N GLU A 351 23.97 -3.71 -9.89
CA GLU A 351 25.40 -3.92 -10.13
C GLU A 351 26.15 -4.18 -8.82
N ARG A 352 25.89 -3.38 -7.78
CA ARG A 352 26.44 -3.57 -6.43
C ARG A 352 26.10 -4.95 -5.85
N LEU A 353 24.85 -5.38 -5.98
CA LEU A 353 24.40 -6.69 -5.49
C LEU A 353 25.03 -7.84 -6.28
N GLN A 354 25.21 -7.67 -7.60
CA GLN A 354 25.91 -8.66 -8.44
C GLN A 354 27.38 -8.80 -8.02
N GLU A 355 28.08 -7.70 -7.74
CA GLU A 355 29.45 -7.75 -7.22
C GLU A 355 29.54 -8.44 -5.85
N GLN A 356 28.60 -8.16 -4.95
CA GLN A 356 28.53 -8.82 -3.64
C GLN A 356 28.30 -10.33 -3.77
N LEU A 357 27.41 -10.74 -4.68
CA LEU A 357 27.13 -12.14 -4.93
C LEU A 357 28.34 -12.86 -5.52
N ALA A 358 29.05 -12.23 -6.46
CA ALA A 358 30.29 -12.78 -7.02
C ALA A 358 31.42 -12.87 -5.98
N ALA A 359 31.50 -11.92 -5.04
CA ALA A 359 32.46 -11.97 -3.95
C ALA A 359 32.16 -13.12 -2.98
N ALA A 360 30.90 -13.27 -2.56
CA ALA A 360 30.46 -14.36 -1.70
C ALA A 360 30.69 -15.74 -2.35
N GLN A 361 30.47 -15.86 -3.67
CA GLN A 361 30.77 -17.07 -4.41
C GLN A 361 32.27 -17.42 -4.39
N ARG A 362 33.14 -16.42 -4.62
CA ARG A 362 34.60 -16.61 -4.53
C ARG A 362 35.03 -17.06 -3.13
N GLU A 363 34.51 -16.43 -2.07
CA GLU A 363 34.82 -16.83 -0.69
C GLU A 363 34.36 -18.28 -0.41
N HIS A 364 33.19 -18.68 -0.90
CA HIS A 364 32.71 -20.05 -0.80
C HIS A 364 33.60 -21.05 -1.56
N GLU A 365 34.04 -20.71 -2.77
CA GLU A 365 34.95 -21.54 -3.57
C GLU A 365 36.33 -21.69 -2.88
N GLU A 366 36.88 -20.59 -2.34
CA GLU A 366 38.14 -20.62 -1.59
C GLU A 366 38.02 -21.46 -0.31
N ALA A 367 36.91 -21.34 0.43
CA ALA A 367 36.65 -22.16 1.61
C ALA A 367 36.49 -23.65 1.26
N ALA A 368 35.83 -23.97 0.14
CA ALA A 368 35.71 -25.34 -0.35
C ALA A 368 37.08 -25.92 -0.75
N ALA A 369 37.90 -25.16 -1.47
CA ALA A 369 39.24 -25.57 -1.86
C ALA A 369 40.16 -25.81 -0.64
N ALA A 370 40.07 -24.95 0.38
CA ALA A 370 40.81 -25.12 1.63
C ALA A 370 40.39 -26.39 2.39
N LEU A 371 39.08 -26.72 2.39
CA LEU A 371 38.56 -27.93 2.99
C LEU A 371 39.06 -29.18 2.25
N GLU A 372 39.05 -29.16 0.91
CA GLU A 372 39.54 -30.26 0.08
C GLU A 372 41.05 -30.49 0.30
N ALA A 373 41.85 -29.42 0.34
CA ALA A 373 43.27 -29.50 0.65
C ALA A 373 43.53 -30.15 2.03
N HIS A 374 42.78 -29.74 3.06
CA HIS A 374 42.89 -30.35 4.39
C HIS A 374 42.50 -31.84 4.38
N GLN A 375 41.52 -32.25 3.57
CA GLN A 375 41.16 -33.67 3.46
C GLN A 375 42.25 -34.50 2.78
N LEU A 376 42.88 -33.95 1.74
CA LEU A 376 44.00 -34.59 1.06
C LEU A 376 45.22 -34.75 1.98
N ASP A 377 45.60 -33.70 2.72
CA ASP A 377 46.70 -33.76 3.68
C ASP A 377 46.42 -34.79 4.79
N ALA A 378 45.18 -34.84 5.29
CA ALA A 378 44.77 -35.82 6.30
C ALA A 378 44.78 -37.26 5.75
N ALA A 379 44.43 -37.46 4.46
CA ALA A 379 44.52 -38.75 3.80
C ALA A 379 45.98 -39.19 3.61
N GLN A 380 46.85 -38.29 3.15
CA GLN A 380 48.29 -38.57 3.00
C GLN A 380 48.94 -38.92 4.33
N SER A 381 48.65 -38.17 5.40
CA SER A 381 49.14 -38.47 6.74
C SER A 381 48.69 -39.85 7.23
N ARG A 382 47.43 -40.24 6.95
CA ARG A 382 46.92 -41.58 7.26
C ARG A 382 47.69 -42.65 6.49
N ASP A 383 47.88 -42.47 5.19
CA ASP A 383 48.60 -43.43 4.35
C ASP A 383 50.07 -43.59 4.80
N GLU A 384 50.73 -42.50 5.21
CA GLU A 384 52.07 -42.54 5.80
C GLU A 384 52.11 -43.29 7.15
N THR A 385 51.12 -43.07 8.01
CA THR A 385 51.02 -43.82 9.29
C THR A 385 50.77 -45.32 9.06
N ILE A 386 49.98 -45.68 8.04
CA ILE A 386 49.74 -47.08 7.68
C ILE A 386 51.01 -47.70 7.08
N ALA A 387 51.73 -46.96 6.24
CA ALA A 387 52.99 -47.42 5.64
C ALA A 387 54.08 -47.66 6.69
N THR A 388 54.23 -46.75 7.66
CA THR A 388 55.18 -46.92 8.77
C THR A 388 54.82 -48.11 9.66
N LEU A 389 53.55 -48.27 10.03
CA LEU A 389 53.08 -49.44 10.78
C LEU A 389 53.30 -50.76 10.03
N SER A 390 53.17 -50.77 8.70
CA SER A 390 53.38 -51.97 7.88
C SER A 390 54.85 -52.36 7.72
N GLN A 391 55.78 -51.43 7.97
CA GLN A 391 57.23 -51.67 7.90
C GLN A 391 57.80 -52.18 9.24
N GLU A 392 57.04 -52.04 10.33
CA GLU A 392 57.40 -52.46 11.69
C GLU A 392 56.90 -53.88 12.06
N VAL A 393 56.16 -54.53 11.16
CA VAL A 393 55.69 -55.94 11.23
C VAL A 393 56.50 -56.80 10.27
#